data_AF-A0A4Q1ANL1-F1
#
_entry.id   AF-A0A4Q1ANL1-F1
#
_cell.length_a   1.000
_cell.length_b   1.000
_cell.length_c   1.000
_cell.angle_alpha   90.00
_cell.angle_beta   90.00
_cell.angle_gamma   90.00
#
_symmetry.space_group_name_H-M   'P 1'
#
loop_
_entity.id
_entity.type
_entity.pdbx_description
1 polymer ?
#
loop_
_entity_poly.entity_id
_entity_poly.type
_entity_poly.pdbx_seq_one_letter_code
_entity_poly.pdbx_strand_id
1 'polypeptide(L)'
;MNRLTDLPPKSVEFMIKDGVAMIDIRRPDEWENTGVIKNAHKLTFFDSFGNHDIPTWLRNFEKIVTSKEEPFVLICAHANRTRVVGEFLIQQHGYKNVAHLAGGMALWLEERKEVVFE
;
A
#
# COMPACT_ATOMS: atom_id res chain seq x y z
N MET A 1 19.34 10.25 -0.44
CA MET A 1 18.12 10.10 0.39
C MET A 1 17.12 9.34 -0.42
N ASN A 2 16.64 8.19 0.07
CA ASN A 2 15.54 7.47 -0.58
C ASN A 2 14.27 8.32 -0.48
N ARG A 3 13.43 8.30 -1.50
CA ARG A 3 12.18 9.08 -1.56
C ARG A 3 11.02 8.17 -1.87
N LEU A 4 9.87 8.49 -1.30
CA LEU A 4 8.62 7.81 -1.64
C LEU A 4 8.28 8.10 -3.10
N THR A 5 8.08 7.04 -3.88
CA THR A 5 7.72 7.15 -5.30
C THR A 5 6.20 7.18 -5.46
N ASP A 6 5.69 8.25 -6.05
CA ASP A 6 4.26 8.44 -6.35
C ASP A 6 3.96 7.80 -7.74
N LEU A 7 3.17 6.73 -7.76
CA LEU A 7 2.88 5.95 -8.97
C LEU A 7 1.42 6.14 -9.43
N PRO A 8 1.17 6.60 -10.67
CA PRO A 8 -0.18 6.68 -11.21
C PRO A 8 -0.79 5.27 -11.40
N PRO A 9 -2.12 5.13 -11.48
CA PRO A 9 -2.79 3.83 -11.63
C PRO A 9 -2.22 2.96 -12.76
N LYS A 10 -1.96 3.57 -13.92
CA LYS A 10 -1.34 2.89 -15.07
C LYS A 10 0.02 2.26 -14.75
N SER A 11 0.85 2.93 -13.95
CA SER A 11 2.15 2.36 -13.53
C SER A 11 1.98 1.21 -12.55
N VAL A 12 1.01 1.32 -11.64
CA VAL A 12 0.69 0.25 -10.68
C VAL A 12 0.18 -1.01 -11.41
N GLU A 13 -0.58 -0.88 -12.50
CA GLU A 13 -0.96 -2.04 -13.34
C GLU A 13 0.25 -2.80 -13.91
N PHE A 14 1.33 -2.11 -14.26
CA PHE A 14 2.58 -2.78 -14.67
C PHE A 14 3.27 -3.47 -13.49
N MET A 15 3.31 -2.82 -12.33
CA MET A 15 3.88 -3.41 -11.11
C MET A 15 3.17 -4.70 -10.69
N ILE A 16 1.84 -4.75 -10.85
CA ILE A 16 1.05 -5.96 -10.61
C ILE A 16 1.50 -7.11 -11.53
N LYS A 17 1.74 -6.81 -12.82
CA LYS A 17 2.19 -7.82 -13.81
C LYS A 17 3.61 -8.32 -13.52
N ASP A 18 4.47 -7.44 -13.02
CA ASP A 18 5.84 -7.77 -12.62
C ASP A 18 5.91 -8.49 -11.27
N GLY A 19 4.77 -8.74 -10.61
CA GLY A 19 4.69 -9.47 -9.35
C GLY A 19 5.19 -8.67 -8.14
N VAL A 20 5.23 -7.34 -8.23
CA VAL A 20 5.59 -6.45 -7.12
C VAL A 20 4.54 -6.57 -6.01
N ALA A 21 4.99 -6.58 -4.76
CA ALA A 21 4.10 -6.69 -3.62
C ALA A 21 3.18 -5.46 -3.49
N MET A 22 1.87 -5.70 -3.48
CA MET A 22 0.84 -4.67 -3.26
C MET A 22 0.37 -4.74 -1.81
N ILE A 23 0.45 -3.65 -1.05
CA ILE A 23 0.10 -3.62 0.37
C ILE A 23 -1.04 -2.62 0.59
N ASP A 24 -2.24 -3.14 0.79
CA ASP A 24 -3.42 -2.32 1.08
C ASP A 24 -3.53 -2.06 2.58
N ILE A 25 -3.25 -0.82 2.98
CA ILE A 25 -3.23 -0.39 4.38
C ILE A 25 -4.56 0.23 4.84
N ARG A 26 -5.60 0.12 4.01
CA ARG A 26 -6.97 0.54 4.37
C ARG A 26 -7.55 -0.38 5.43
N ARG A 27 -8.76 -0.06 5.89
CA ARG A 27 -9.50 -0.87 6.84
C ARG A 27 -10.38 -1.92 6.15
N PRO A 28 -10.80 -2.98 6.86
CA PRO A 28 -11.71 -3.99 6.34
C PRO A 28 -13.00 -3.45 5.72
N ASP A 29 -13.62 -2.45 6.34
CA ASP A 29 -14.83 -1.81 5.81
C ASP A 29 -14.59 -1.19 4.43
N GLU A 30 -13.39 -0.65 4.17
CA GLU A 30 -13.07 -0.06 2.87
C GLU A 30 -12.88 -1.14 1.80
N TRP A 31 -12.27 -2.28 2.16
CA TRP A 31 -12.09 -3.43 1.27
C TRP A 31 -13.42 -4.05 0.86
N GLU A 32 -14.34 -4.22 1.82
CA GLU A 32 -15.68 -4.75 1.55
C GLU A 32 -16.49 -3.84 0.63
N ASN A 33 -16.41 -2.52 0.86
CA ASN A 33 -17.22 -1.55 0.12
C ASN A 33 -16.72 -1.28 -1.31
N THR A 34 -15.42 -1.36 -1.55
CA THR A 34 -14.81 -0.91 -2.83
C THR A 34 -13.95 -1.95 -3.52
N GLY A 35 -13.79 -3.12 -2.90
CA GLY A 35 -12.85 -4.15 -3.34
C GLY A 35 -11.41 -3.76 -3.06
N VAL A 36 -10.51 -4.64 -3.44
CA VAL A 36 -9.05 -4.45 -3.38
C VAL A 36 -8.43 -4.60 -4.76
N ILE A 37 -7.25 -4.01 -4.95
CA ILE A 37 -6.46 -4.28 -6.14
C ILE A 37 -6.09 -5.76 -6.14
N LYS A 38 -6.20 -6.43 -7.29
CA LYS A 38 -5.85 -7.85 -7.43
C LYS A 38 -4.44 -8.09 -6.89
N ASN A 39 -4.27 -9.14 -6.10
CA ASN A 39 -3.04 -9.55 -5.41
C ASN A 39 -2.60 -8.70 -4.21
N ALA A 40 -3.41 -7.70 -3.80
CA ALA A 40 -3.07 -6.88 -2.65
C ALA A 40 -3.14 -7.66 -1.32
N HIS A 41 -2.08 -7.54 -0.53
CA HIS A 41 -2.04 -7.98 0.85
C HIS A 41 -2.79 -6.96 1.72
N LYS A 42 -3.89 -7.41 2.29
CA LYS A 42 -4.71 -6.69 3.26
C LYS A 42 -3.98 -6.56 4.59
N LEU A 43 -3.43 -5.37 4.87
CA LEU A 43 -2.63 -5.12 6.08
C LEU A 43 -2.91 -3.72 6.66
N THR A 44 -4.05 -3.59 7.32
CA THR A 44 -4.51 -2.34 7.95
C THR A 44 -3.44 -1.72 8.83
N PHE A 45 -3.08 -0.45 8.58
CA PHE A 45 -2.14 0.27 9.42
C PHE A 45 -2.85 1.04 10.54
N PHE A 46 -3.90 1.78 10.21
CA PHE A 46 -4.69 2.58 11.15
C PHE A 46 -6.08 1.97 11.34
N ASP A 47 -6.49 1.73 12.58
CA ASP A 47 -7.85 1.30 12.91
C ASP A 47 -8.88 2.46 12.79
N SER A 48 -10.14 2.18 13.11
CA SER A 48 -11.23 3.17 13.04
C SER A 48 -11.09 4.34 14.02
N PHE A 49 -10.26 4.19 15.06
CA PHE A 49 -9.95 5.22 16.05
C PHE A 49 -8.61 5.91 15.77
N GLY A 50 -7.89 5.51 14.72
CA GLY A 50 -6.57 6.02 14.36
C GLY A 50 -5.41 5.37 15.12
N ASN A 51 -5.66 4.32 15.91
CA ASN A 51 -4.60 3.58 16.60
C ASN A 51 -3.85 2.68 15.61
N HIS A 52 -2.61 2.36 15.96
CA HIS A 52 -1.76 1.45 15.21
C HIS A 52 -0.84 0.68 16.16
N ASP A 53 -0.66 -0.63 15.90
CA ASP A 53 0.33 -1.47 16.57
C ASP A 53 1.51 -1.68 15.61
N ILE A 54 2.49 -0.77 15.67
CA ILE A 54 3.69 -0.80 14.80
C ILE A 54 4.43 -2.13 14.91
N PRO A 55 4.77 -2.66 16.10
CA PRO A 55 5.46 -3.94 16.22
C PRO A 55 4.73 -5.09 15.53
N THR A 56 3.42 -5.21 15.74
CA THR A 56 2.63 -6.28 15.12
C THR A 56 2.50 -6.10 13.62
N TRP A 57 2.26 -4.86 13.18
CA TRP A 57 2.15 -4.54 11.76
C TRP A 57 3.46 -4.84 11.01
N LEU A 58 4.61 -4.39 11.53
CA LEU A 58 5.92 -4.65 10.94
C LEU A 58 6.24 -6.14 10.84
N ARG A 59 5.95 -6.93 11.90
CA ARG A 59 6.14 -8.39 11.85
C ARG A 59 5.34 -9.07 10.76
N ASN A 60 4.16 -8.55 10.42
CA ASN A 60 3.35 -9.10 9.34
C ASN A 60 3.79 -8.56 7.97
N PHE A 61 4.18 -7.28 7.90
CA PHE A 61 4.75 -6.66 6.72
C PHE A 61 6.04 -7.36 6.25
N GLU A 62 6.95 -7.67 7.17
CA GLU A 62 8.24 -8.32 6.87
C GLU A 62 8.11 -9.79 6.40
N LYS A 63 6.94 -10.42 6.59
CA LYS A 63 6.62 -11.72 5.98
C LYS A 63 6.29 -11.59 4.49
N ILE A 64 5.89 -10.39 4.06
CA ILE A 64 5.51 -10.08 2.67
C ILE A 64 6.71 -9.46 1.95
N VAL A 65 7.32 -8.43 2.56
CA VAL A 65 8.49 -7.72 2.02
C VAL A 65 9.71 -8.08 2.86
N THR A 66 10.46 -9.06 2.36
CA THR A 66 11.50 -9.77 3.11
C THR A 66 12.87 -9.09 3.10
N SER A 67 13.07 -8.13 2.19
CA SER A 67 14.32 -7.36 2.07
C SER A 67 14.05 -5.85 2.01
N LYS A 68 15.01 -5.05 2.49
CA LYS A 68 14.94 -3.58 2.40
C LYS A 68 15.09 -3.05 0.96
N GLU A 69 15.61 -3.88 0.06
CA GLU A 69 15.72 -3.62 -1.39
C GLU A 69 14.49 -4.10 -2.17
N GLU A 70 13.60 -4.89 -1.55
CA GLU A 70 12.45 -5.44 -2.26
C GLU A 70 11.44 -4.34 -2.56
N PRO A 71 11.01 -4.16 -3.82
CA PRO A 71 10.05 -3.13 -4.18
C PRO A 71 8.64 -3.52 -3.72
N PHE A 72 7.89 -2.52 -3.25
CA PHE A 72 6.48 -2.70 -2.91
C PHE A 72 5.70 -1.41 -3.12
N VAL A 73 4.37 -1.54 -3.29
CA VAL A 73 3.45 -0.42 -3.47
C VAL A 73 2.45 -0.39 -2.32
N LEU A 74 2.40 0.73 -1.61
CA LEU A 74 1.40 1.01 -0.57
C LEU A 74 0.11 1.56 -1.21
N ILE A 75 -1.04 1.10 -0.73
CA ILE A 75 -2.36 1.50 -1.21
C ILE A 75 -3.21 1.99 -0.03
N CYS A 76 -3.82 3.18 -0.16
CA CYS A 76 -4.90 3.62 0.74
C CYS A 76 -6.02 4.32 -0.04
N ALA A 77 -7.03 4.87 0.65
CA ALA A 77 -8.15 5.52 -0.02
C ALA A 77 -7.75 6.72 -0.91
N HIS A 78 -6.92 7.63 -0.38
CA HIS A 78 -6.61 8.93 -1.03
C HIS A 78 -5.11 9.28 -0.97
N ALA A 79 -4.23 8.28 -0.92
CA ALA A 79 -2.77 8.42 -0.75
C ALA A 79 -2.27 9.13 0.54
N ASN A 80 -3.14 9.66 1.41
CA ASN A 80 -2.71 10.36 2.63
C ASN A 80 -2.02 9.43 3.65
N ARG A 81 -2.63 8.29 3.97
CA ARG A 81 -2.05 7.31 4.91
C ARG A 81 -0.76 6.71 4.38
N THR A 82 -0.66 6.45 3.06
CA THR A 82 0.51 5.82 2.45
C THR A 82 1.71 6.76 2.41
N ARG A 83 1.50 8.09 2.33
CA ARG A 83 2.59 9.05 2.45
C ARG A 83 3.25 8.97 3.83
N VAL A 84 2.45 9.02 4.89
CA VAL A 84 2.93 8.90 6.27
C VAL A 84 3.64 7.56 6.50
N VAL A 85 3.00 6.44 6.12
CA VAL A 85 3.56 5.09 6.32
C VAL A 85 4.79 4.86 5.44
N GLY A 86 4.78 5.33 4.20
CA GLY A 86 5.91 5.21 3.28
C GLY A 86 7.14 5.97 3.76
N GLU A 87 6.97 7.22 4.20
CA GLU A 87 8.05 8.00 4.79
C GLU A 87 8.58 7.37 6.09
N PHE A 88 7.69 6.85 6.94
CA PHE A 88 8.07 6.09 8.12
C PHE A 88 8.95 4.88 7.78
N LEU A 89 8.55 4.07 6.79
CA LEU A 89 9.31 2.89 6.35
C LEU A 89 10.68 3.26 5.76
N ILE A 90 10.77 4.35 5.02
CA ILE A 90 12.03 4.85 4.45
C ILE A 90 12.96 5.35 5.57
N GLN A 91 12.46 6.26 6.40
CA GLN A 91 13.29 7.03 7.34
C GLN A 91 13.65 6.23 8.59
N GLN A 92 12.71 5.44 9.12
CA GLN A 92 12.87 4.73 10.38
C GLN A 92 13.27 3.26 10.19
N HIS A 93 12.92 2.65 9.06
CA HIS A 93 13.16 1.22 8.80
C HIS A 93 14.05 0.92 7.60
N GLY A 94 14.53 1.96 6.89
CA GLY A 94 15.58 1.84 5.87
C GLY A 94 15.16 1.18 4.55
N TYR A 95 13.85 1.07 4.28
CA TYR A 95 13.38 0.56 2.98
C TYR A 95 13.76 1.52 1.85
N LYS A 96 14.21 0.95 0.72
CA LYS A 96 14.77 1.73 -0.39
C LYS A 96 13.81 1.92 -1.55
N ASN A 97 13.01 0.91 -1.85
CA ASN A 97 12.13 0.88 -3.02
C ASN A 97 10.66 0.97 -2.62
N VAL A 98 10.31 2.09 -1.98
CA VAL A 98 8.97 2.34 -1.47
C VAL A 98 8.18 3.19 -2.46
N ALA A 99 7.08 2.64 -2.96
CA ALA A 99 6.14 3.36 -3.79
C ALA A 99 4.75 3.39 -3.15
N HIS A 100 3.89 4.30 -3.62
CA HIS A 100 2.48 4.28 -3.30
C HIS A 100 1.62 4.65 -4.49
N LEU A 101 0.37 4.20 -4.47
CA LEU A 101 -0.62 4.55 -5.48
C LEU A 101 -1.01 6.03 -5.35
N ALA A 102 -0.70 6.82 -6.38
CA ALA A 102 -1.14 8.19 -6.56
C ALA A 102 -2.66 8.28 -6.47
N GLY A 103 -3.18 9.26 -5.72
CA GLY A 103 -4.62 9.44 -5.56
C GLY A 103 -5.35 8.31 -4.81
N GLY A 104 -4.66 7.22 -4.48
CA GLY A 104 -5.22 6.05 -3.81
C GLY A 104 -6.31 5.33 -4.60
N MET A 105 -7.10 4.55 -3.90
CA MET A 105 -8.23 3.82 -4.46
C MET A 105 -9.30 4.73 -5.06
N ALA A 106 -9.43 5.96 -4.58
CA ALA A 106 -10.34 6.94 -5.17
C ALA A 106 -10.01 7.18 -6.66
N LEU A 107 -8.74 7.47 -6.97
CA LEU A 107 -8.30 7.66 -8.37
C LEU A 107 -8.34 6.34 -9.17
N TRP A 108 -7.97 5.22 -8.55
CA TRP A 108 -8.06 3.89 -9.19
C TRP A 108 -9.47 3.60 -9.71
N LEU A 109 -10.48 3.86 -8.87
CA LEU A 109 -11.89 3.65 -9.20
C LEU A 109 -12.42 4.69 -10.17
N GLU A 110 -11.98 5.96 -10.06
CA GLU A 110 -12.31 7.01 -11.03
C GLU A 110 -11.85 6.63 -12.44
N GLU A 111 -10.64 6.07 -12.56
CA GLU A 111 -10.10 5.54 -13.82
C GLU A 111 -10.70 4.18 -14.24
N ARG A 112 -11.71 3.68 -13.51
CA ARG A 112 -12.41 2.41 -13.77
C ARG A 112 -11.47 1.20 -13.86
N LYS A 113 -10.41 1.22 -13.06
CA LYS A 113 -9.48 0.09 -12.97
C LYS A 113 -10.11 -1.07 -12.23
N GLU A 114 -9.65 -2.28 -12.54
CA GLU A 114 -10.22 -3.51 -11.99
C GLU A 114 -9.94 -3.66 -10.49
N VAL A 115 -10.92 -4.19 -9.78
CA VAL A 115 -10.83 -4.58 -8.37
C VAL A 115 -11.39 -5.98 -8.19
N VAL A 116 -10.95 -6.67 -7.14
CA VAL A 116 -11.49 -7.95 -6.71
C VAL A 116 -12.18 -7.79 -5.37
N PHE A 117 -13.29 -8.52 -5.20
CA PHE A 117 -13.97 -8.66 -3.93
C PHE A 117 -13.66 -10.08 -3.43
N GLU A 118 -13.11 -10.16 -2.22
CA GLU A 118 -12.78 -11.42 -1.54
C GLU A 118 -13.69 -11.63 -0.34
#